data_AF-A0A947DUW5-F1
#
_entry.id   AF-A0A947DUW5-F1
#
_cell.length_a   1.000
_cell.length_b   1.000
_cell.length_c   1.000
_cell.angle_alpha   90.00
_cell.angle_beta   90.00
_cell.angle_gamma   90.00
#
_symmetry.space_group_name_H-M   'P 1'
#
loop_
_entity.id
_entity.type
_entity.pdbx_description
1 polymer ?
#
loop_
_entity_poly.entity_id
_entity_poly.type
_entity_poly.pdbx_seq_one_letter_code
_entity_poly.pdbx_strand_id
1 'polypeptide(L)'
;MKHSLSVIGAVLVVAVTLVACDKIKPPLPEVEKPPAASGQASQPEGERKAFAETAEKELDALKATIAEFKTKAEASSAEVKAKLGEEVQKLEADLGAAQQRLAELKAATVESWSQFKDAFSSALQKLKGGVESFRKNAA
;
A
#
# COMPACT_ATOMS: atom_id res chain seq x y z
N MET A 1 -32.42 4.22 33.92
CA MET A 1 -32.03 4.58 35.31
C MET A 1 -30.59 4.11 35.49
N LYS A 2 -29.64 5.04 35.40
CA LYS A 2 -28.82 5.55 36.52
C LYS A 2 -27.99 4.47 37.23
N HIS A 3 -26.68 4.39 36.96
CA HIS A 3 -25.61 3.99 37.89
C HIS A 3 -24.26 4.34 37.23
N SER A 4 -23.25 4.99 37.79
CA SER A 4 -23.02 5.79 39.00
C SER A 4 -21.69 6.55 38.77
N LEU A 5 -21.58 7.81 39.17
CA LEU A 5 -20.30 8.48 39.42
C LEU A 5 -19.60 7.82 40.62
N SER A 6 -18.26 7.75 40.68
CA SER A 6 -17.48 7.95 41.94
C SER A 6 -15.96 7.64 41.89
N VAL A 7 -15.19 8.73 42.01
CA VAL A 7 -14.03 9.03 42.92
C VAL A 7 -12.62 8.40 42.82
N ILE A 8 -11.66 9.28 43.20
CA ILE A 8 -10.33 9.08 43.85
C ILE A 8 -9.25 8.53 42.91
N GLY A 9 -8.13 9.20 42.62
CA GLY A 9 -7.29 10.03 43.49
C GLY A 9 -6.06 9.22 43.90
N ALA A 10 -4.92 9.44 43.25
CA ALA A 10 -3.62 8.98 43.73
C ALA A 10 -2.54 10.00 43.36
N VAL A 11 -2.24 10.85 44.33
CA VAL A 11 -1.06 11.73 44.38
C VAL A 11 0.16 10.86 44.69
N LEU A 12 1.24 11.01 43.93
CA LEU A 12 2.58 10.63 44.39
C LEU A 12 3.53 11.81 44.14
N VAL A 13 3.87 12.46 45.25
CA VAL A 13 4.88 13.50 45.39
C VAL A 13 6.26 12.82 45.44
N VAL A 14 7.22 13.32 44.65
CA VAL A 14 8.64 13.15 44.98
C VAL A 14 9.28 14.53 45.02
N ALA A 15 9.77 14.85 46.22
CA ALA A 15 10.37 16.12 46.58
C ALA A 15 11.84 16.21 46.19
N VAL A 16 12.25 17.47 45.97
CA VAL A 16 13.56 18.03 45.65
C VAL A 16 14.58 17.86 46.79
N THR A 17 15.87 17.75 46.45
CA THR A 17 17.07 18.43 47.04
C THR A 17 18.33 17.77 46.45
N LEU A 18 19.43 18.44 46.07
CA LEU A 18 20.37 19.32 46.81
C LEU A 18 21.08 20.23 45.77
N VAL A 19 21.07 21.58 45.82
CA VAL A 19 21.94 22.54 46.55
C VAL A 19 23.46 22.39 46.29
N ALA A 20 24.07 23.35 45.56
CA ALA A 20 25.12 24.29 46.05
C ALA A 20 25.71 25.22 44.94
N CYS A 21 25.64 26.55 45.21
CA CYS A 21 26.43 27.77 44.86
C CYS A 21 27.59 27.74 43.83
N ASP A 22 28.08 28.80 43.18
CA ASP A 22 27.77 30.24 42.96
C ASP A 22 28.93 30.77 42.04
N LYS A 23 28.65 31.44 40.91
CA LYS A 23 29.47 32.52 40.29
C LYS A 23 29.06 32.86 38.84
N ILE A 24 28.45 34.03 38.69
CA ILE A 24 28.61 35.07 37.62
C ILE A 24 29.20 34.63 36.27
N LYS A 25 28.37 34.66 35.20
CA LYS A 25 28.65 35.29 33.87
C LYS A 25 27.41 35.20 32.95
N PRO A 26 26.81 36.30 32.44
CA PRO A 26 25.87 36.20 31.32
C PRO A 26 26.69 36.19 30.01
N PRO A 27 26.37 35.31 29.04
CA PRO A 27 25.79 35.87 27.81
C PRO A 27 24.84 34.93 27.04
N LEU A 28 23.91 35.60 26.35
CA LEU A 28 23.29 35.26 25.06
C LEU A 28 22.18 34.18 24.99
N PRO A 29 21.11 34.47 24.21
CA PRO A 29 20.06 33.51 23.91
C PRO A 29 20.58 32.50 22.87
N GLU A 30 20.74 31.25 23.28
CA GLU A 30 20.94 30.14 22.35
C GLU A 30 19.58 29.79 21.74
N VAL A 31 19.28 30.49 20.64
CA VAL A 31 18.42 29.94 19.59
C VAL A 31 19.15 28.74 19.00
N GLU A 32 18.38 27.69 18.70
CA GLU A 32 18.77 26.45 18.00
C GLU A 32 19.11 25.23 18.87
N LYS A 33 18.05 24.49 19.25
CA LYS A 33 18.00 23.06 18.97
C LYS A 33 16.55 22.57 18.88
N PRO A 34 15.98 22.30 17.70
CA PRO A 34 14.77 21.49 17.62
C PRO A 34 15.15 20.04 18.00
N PRO A 35 14.59 19.44 19.06
CA PRO A 35 14.75 18.02 19.29
C PRO A 35 13.67 17.26 18.50
N ALA A 36 14.15 16.34 17.67
CA ALA A 36 13.50 15.07 17.35
C ALA A 36 12.09 15.12 16.72
N ALA A 37 12.05 15.31 15.40
CA ALA A 37 11.14 14.52 14.57
C ALA A 37 11.66 13.07 14.51
N SER A 38 11.57 12.33 15.61
CA SER A 38 11.84 10.90 15.65
C SER A 38 10.77 10.23 16.48
N GLY A 39 9.96 9.41 15.81
CA GLY A 39 9.15 8.41 16.50
C GLY A 39 7.72 8.26 16.04
N GLN A 40 7.36 8.53 14.79
CA GLN A 40 6.01 8.18 14.29
C GLN A 40 5.90 8.12 12.75
N ALA A 41 6.92 7.58 12.06
CA ALA A 41 6.83 7.28 10.61
C ALA A 41 6.45 5.81 10.32
N SER A 42 6.51 4.93 11.31
CA SER A 42 6.89 3.54 11.04
C SER A 42 5.76 2.54 10.74
N GLN A 43 4.48 2.90 10.89
CA GLN A 43 3.37 1.96 10.60
C GLN A 43 2.77 2.13 9.20
N PRO A 44 2.30 3.34 8.80
CA PRO A 44 1.65 3.50 7.50
C PRO A 44 2.60 3.31 6.32
N GLU A 45 3.92 3.51 6.46
CA GLU A 45 4.88 3.21 5.39
C GLU A 45 5.09 1.70 5.17
N GLY A 46 5.18 0.93 6.26
CA GLY A 46 5.38 -0.52 6.18
C GLY A 46 4.21 -1.24 5.51
N GLU A 47 2.98 -0.86 5.87
CA GLU A 47 1.76 -1.42 5.28
C GLU A 47 1.62 -1.10 3.78
N ARG A 48 1.97 0.14 3.38
CA ARG A 48 1.93 0.56 1.97
C ARG A 48 2.93 -0.21 1.11
N LYS A 49 4.15 -0.39 1.63
CA LYS A 49 5.19 -1.18 0.94
C LYS A 49 4.78 -2.64 0.80
N ALA A 50 4.33 -3.28 1.88
CA ALA A 50 3.90 -4.67 1.86
C ALA A 50 2.73 -4.91 0.89
N PHE A 51 1.79 -3.96 0.82
CA PHE A 51 0.72 -4.01 -0.17
C PHE A 51 1.27 -3.96 -1.60
N ALA A 52 2.17 -3.02 -1.89
CA ALA A 52 2.75 -2.85 -3.22
C ALA A 52 3.56 -4.08 -3.67
N GLU A 53 4.32 -4.71 -2.77
CA GLU A 53 5.09 -5.93 -3.05
C GLU A 53 4.17 -7.12 -3.32
N THR A 54 3.06 -7.24 -2.57
CA THR A 54 2.05 -8.29 -2.80
C THR A 54 1.35 -8.09 -4.14
N ALA A 55 0.96 -6.85 -4.43
CA ALA A 55 0.35 -6.47 -5.70
C ALA A 55 1.25 -6.77 -6.91
N GLU A 56 2.55 -6.49 -6.80
CA GLU A 56 3.53 -6.79 -7.85
C GLU A 56 3.61 -8.28 -8.15
N LYS A 57 3.75 -9.11 -7.11
CA LYS A 57 3.77 -10.58 -7.25
C LYS A 57 2.50 -11.11 -7.89
N GLU A 58 1.36 -10.53 -7.55
CA GLU A 58 0.08 -10.93 -8.15
C GLU A 58 0.01 -10.59 -9.64
N LEU A 59 0.46 -9.38 -10.03
CA LEU A 59 0.54 -9.00 -11.44
C LEU A 59 1.52 -9.87 -12.22
N ASP A 60 2.66 -10.26 -11.63
CA ASP A 60 3.62 -11.16 -12.27
C ASP A 60 3.03 -12.55 -12.50
N ALA A 61 2.29 -13.08 -11.52
CA ALA A 61 1.60 -14.37 -11.67
C ALA A 61 0.51 -14.32 -12.77
N LEU A 62 -0.25 -13.22 -12.84
CA LEU A 62 -1.24 -13.00 -13.89
C LEU A 62 -0.59 -12.82 -15.26
N LYS A 63 0.53 -12.10 -15.34
CA LYS A 63 1.33 -11.95 -16.56
C LYS A 63 1.82 -13.29 -17.10
N ALA A 64 2.35 -14.15 -16.22
CA ALA A 64 2.77 -15.49 -16.61
C ALA A 64 1.58 -16.32 -17.16
N THR A 65 0.44 -16.27 -16.46
CA THR A 65 -0.79 -16.94 -16.91
C THR A 65 -1.24 -16.47 -18.31
N ILE A 66 -1.21 -15.15 -18.56
CA ILE A 66 -1.60 -14.57 -19.86
C ILE A 66 -0.62 -15.00 -20.96
N ALA A 67 0.67 -15.10 -20.66
CA ALA A 67 1.66 -15.62 -21.61
C ALA A 67 1.40 -17.11 -21.97
N GLU A 68 0.97 -17.92 -21.01
CA GLU A 68 0.55 -19.30 -21.26
C GLU A 68 -0.71 -19.34 -22.16
N PHE A 69 -1.69 -18.47 -21.91
CA PHE A 69 -2.89 -18.36 -22.75
C PHE A 69 -2.57 -17.96 -24.18
N LYS A 70 -1.67 -16.99 -24.35
CA LYS A 70 -1.14 -16.61 -25.66
C LYS A 70 -0.54 -17.80 -26.37
N THR A 71 0.33 -18.55 -25.70
CA THR A 71 0.96 -19.76 -26.27
C THR A 71 -0.08 -20.80 -26.69
N LYS A 72 -1.12 -21.03 -25.88
CA LYS A 72 -2.22 -21.96 -26.21
C LYS A 72 -3.05 -21.47 -27.40
N ALA A 73 -3.36 -20.18 -27.45
CA ALA A 73 -4.08 -19.57 -28.57
C ALA A 73 -3.28 -19.74 -29.88
N GLU A 74 -1.96 -19.49 -29.85
CA GLU A 74 -1.08 -19.62 -31.01
C GLU A 74 -0.98 -21.06 -31.54
N ALA A 75 -1.08 -22.06 -30.66
CA ALA A 75 -1.04 -23.48 -31.01
C ALA A 75 -2.40 -24.05 -31.48
N SER A 76 -3.46 -23.25 -31.44
CA SER A 76 -4.82 -23.69 -31.81
C SER A 76 -5.08 -23.56 -33.32
N SER A 77 -6.16 -24.17 -33.81
CA SER A 77 -6.63 -23.99 -35.20
C SER A 77 -6.91 -22.52 -35.51
N ALA A 78 -6.84 -22.12 -36.79
CA ALA A 78 -6.91 -20.71 -37.20
C ALA A 78 -8.13 -19.94 -36.65
N GLU A 79 -9.32 -20.56 -36.67
CA GLU A 79 -10.55 -19.95 -36.12
C GLU A 79 -10.47 -19.75 -34.60
N VAL A 80 -10.04 -20.78 -33.87
CA VAL A 80 -9.89 -20.73 -32.41
C VAL A 80 -8.80 -19.74 -32.01
N LYS A 81 -7.69 -19.71 -32.75
CA LYS A 81 -6.59 -18.75 -32.58
C LYS A 81 -7.07 -17.32 -32.72
N ALA A 82 -7.90 -17.00 -33.71
CA ALA A 82 -8.46 -15.66 -33.88
C ALA A 82 -9.27 -15.24 -32.64
N LYS A 83 -10.22 -16.09 -32.23
CA LYS A 83 -11.09 -15.82 -31.07
C LYS A 83 -10.29 -15.68 -29.76
N LEU A 84 -9.41 -16.63 -29.47
CA LEU A 84 -8.60 -16.60 -28.26
C LEU A 84 -7.56 -15.47 -28.29
N GLY A 85 -7.04 -15.13 -29.47
CA GLY A 85 -6.10 -14.04 -29.66
C GLY A 85 -6.69 -12.66 -29.34
N GLU A 86 -7.96 -12.43 -29.68
CA GLU A 86 -8.68 -11.20 -29.28
C GLU A 86 -8.82 -11.11 -27.75
N GLU A 87 -9.22 -12.20 -27.10
CA GLU A 87 -9.36 -12.24 -25.65
C GLU A 87 -8.00 -12.07 -24.94
N VAL A 88 -6.92 -12.68 -25.46
CA VAL A 88 -5.55 -12.48 -24.94
C VAL A 88 -5.14 -11.01 -25.04
N GLN A 89 -5.39 -10.35 -26.18
CA GLN A 89 -5.04 -8.93 -26.34
C GLN A 89 -5.77 -8.04 -25.32
N LYS A 90 -7.04 -8.34 -25.05
CA LYS A 90 -7.79 -7.64 -24.01
C LYS A 90 -7.19 -7.85 -22.62
N LEU A 91 -6.76 -9.07 -22.29
CA LEU A 91 -6.07 -9.35 -21.03
C LEU A 91 -4.70 -8.64 -20.93
N GLU A 92 -3.94 -8.59 -22.02
CA GLU A 92 -2.68 -7.84 -22.07
C GLU A 92 -2.91 -6.33 -21.82
N ALA A 93 -3.98 -5.76 -22.38
CA ALA A 93 -4.36 -4.38 -22.13
C ALA A 93 -4.80 -4.13 -20.67
N ASP A 94 -5.64 -5.01 -20.11
CA ASP A 94 -6.07 -4.92 -18.71
C ASP A 94 -4.88 -5.10 -17.73
N LEU A 95 -3.90 -5.96 -18.08
CA LEU A 95 -2.64 -6.11 -17.34
C LEU A 95 -1.84 -4.81 -17.35
N GLY A 96 -1.67 -4.19 -18.53
CA GLY A 96 -0.97 -2.90 -18.64
C GLY A 96 -1.64 -1.80 -17.81
N ALA A 97 -2.98 -1.74 -17.83
CA ALA A 97 -3.73 -0.79 -17.01
C ALA A 97 -3.50 -1.04 -15.51
N ALA A 98 -3.55 -2.28 -15.04
CA ALA A 98 -3.30 -2.61 -13.64
C ALA A 98 -1.86 -2.32 -13.20
N GLN A 99 -0.86 -2.58 -14.06
CA GLN A 99 0.54 -2.22 -13.83
C GLN A 99 0.72 -0.71 -13.70
N GLN A 100 0.08 0.07 -14.58
CA GLN A 100 0.08 1.53 -14.48
C GLN A 100 -0.54 1.99 -13.15
N ARG A 101 -1.69 1.43 -12.75
CA ARG A 101 -2.33 1.78 -11.47
C ARG A 101 -1.45 1.44 -10.27
N LEU A 102 -0.69 0.34 -10.32
CA LEU A 102 0.26 0.01 -9.27
C LEU A 102 1.43 1.01 -9.21
N ALA A 103 1.90 1.49 -10.36
CA ALA A 103 2.94 2.52 -10.40
C ALA A 103 2.45 3.85 -9.82
N GLU A 104 1.24 4.29 -10.20
CA GLU A 104 0.59 5.48 -9.63
C GLU A 104 0.39 5.32 -8.13
N LEU A 105 -0.06 4.15 -7.69
CA LEU A 105 -0.21 3.80 -6.29
C LEU A 105 1.13 3.95 -5.55
N LYS A 106 2.20 3.29 -6.00
CA LYS A 106 3.55 3.37 -5.39
C LYS A 106 4.08 4.80 -5.26
N ALA A 107 3.68 5.71 -6.17
CA ALA A 107 4.07 7.11 -6.14
C ALA A 107 3.15 8.00 -5.26
N ALA A 108 2.03 7.47 -4.77
CA ALA A 108 1.03 8.24 -4.04
C ALA A 108 1.49 8.66 -2.64
N THR A 109 1.05 9.85 -2.23
CA THR A 109 1.22 10.35 -0.86
C THR A 109 0.33 9.60 0.12
N VAL A 110 0.55 9.77 1.42
CA VAL A 110 -0.31 9.19 2.47
C VAL A 110 -1.79 9.55 2.24
N GLU A 111 -2.05 10.82 1.90
CA GLU A 111 -3.40 11.37 1.74
C GLU A 111 -4.15 10.79 0.53
N SER A 112 -3.43 10.52 -0.56
CA SER A 112 -4.01 10.00 -1.80
C SER A 112 -3.94 8.47 -1.94
N TRP A 113 -3.20 7.81 -1.06
CA TRP A 113 -2.92 6.37 -1.13
C TRP A 113 -4.19 5.51 -1.23
N SER A 114 -5.23 5.81 -0.43
CA SER A 114 -6.48 5.04 -0.45
C SER A 114 -7.16 5.08 -1.82
N GLN A 115 -7.25 6.26 -2.43
CA GLN A 115 -7.86 6.43 -3.74
C GLN A 115 -7.12 5.62 -4.81
N PHE A 116 -5.79 5.70 -4.84
CA PHE A 116 -5.00 4.92 -5.79
C PHE A 116 -5.08 3.42 -5.51
N LYS A 117 -5.21 3.01 -4.23
CA LYS A 117 -5.36 1.61 -3.84
C LYS A 117 -6.67 1.05 -4.37
N ASP A 118 -7.76 1.81 -4.29
CA ASP A 118 -9.07 1.40 -4.83
C ASP A 118 -9.05 1.34 -6.37
N ALA A 119 -8.39 2.30 -7.02
CA ALA A 119 -8.21 2.30 -8.47
C ALA A 119 -7.40 1.08 -8.95
N PHE A 120 -6.30 0.76 -8.28
CA PHE A 120 -5.52 -0.44 -8.54
C PHE A 120 -6.33 -1.72 -8.28
N SER A 121 -7.01 -1.81 -7.13
CA SER A 121 -7.80 -2.99 -6.76
C SER A 121 -8.91 -3.27 -7.78
N SER A 122 -9.55 -2.22 -8.29
CA SER A 122 -10.57 -2.33 -9.34
C SER A 122 -9.99 -2.83 -10.66
N ALA A 123 -8.83 -2.30 -11.09
CA ALA A 123 -8.15 -2.76 -12.29
C ALA A 123 -7.71 -4.23 -12.16
N LEU A 124 -7.21 -4.62 -10.99
CA LEU A 124 -6.78 -5.98 -10.69
C LEU A 124 -7.95 -6.97 -10.68
N GLN A 125 -9.09 -6.60 -10.08
CA GLN A 125 -10.31 -7.40 -10.11
C GLN A 125 -10.83 -7.61 -11.53
N LYS A 126 -10.82 -6.57 -12.36
CA LYS A 126 -11.18 -6.68 -13.78
C LYS A 126 -10.27 -7.67 -14.51
N LEU A 127 -8.96 -7.54 -14.33
CA LEU A 127 -7.97 -8.45 -14.94
C LEU A 127 -8.19 -9.90 -14.51
N LYS A 128 -8.35 -10.15 -13.20
CA LYS A 128 -8.64 -11.47 -12.63
C LYS A 128 -9.92 -12.07 -13.21
N GLY A 129 -10.99 -11.26 -13.31
CA GLY A 129 -12.25 -11.68 -13.92
C GLY A 129 -12.07 -12.07 -15.37
N GLY A 130 -11.33 -11.28 -16.15
CA GLY A 130 -10.98 -11.61 -17.53
C GLY A 130 -10.21 -12.92 -17.66
N VAL A 131 -9.20 -13.13 -16.80
CA VAL A 131 -8.42 -14.37 -16.78
C VAL A 131 -9.31 -15.58 -16.46
N GLU A 132 -10.25 -15.45 -15.52
CA GLU A 132 -11.21 -16.52 -15.20
C GLU A 132 -12.17 -16.80 -16.37
N SER A 133 -12.71 -15.75 -17.01
CA SER A 133 -13.53 -15.88 -18.21
C SER A 133 -12.77 -16.58 -19.34
N PHE A 134 -11.51 -16.23 -19.57
CA PHE A 134 -10.67 -16.90 -20.57
C PHE A 134 -10.56 -18.40 -20.28
N ARG A 135 -10.26 -18.79 -19.03
CA ARG A 135 -10.18 -20.21 -18.64
C ARG A 135 -11.47 -20.97 -18.91
N LYS A 136 -12.63 -20.35 -18.69
CA LYS A 136 -13.95 -20.95 -18.95
C LYS A 136 -14.24 -21.10 -20.45
N ASN A 137 -13.77 -20.16 -21.27
CA ASN A 137 -14.00 -20.14 -22.72
C ASN A 137 -12.98 -20.98 -23.51
N ALA A 138 -11.80 -21.25 -22.93
CA ALA A 138 -10.72 -22.01 -23.53
C ALA A 138 -10.61 -23.45 -23.04
N ALA A 139 -11.46 -23.86 -22.09
CA ALA A 139 -11.65 -25.25 -21.67
C ALA A 139 -12.60 -25.98 -22.62
#